data_AF-A0A376L7J2-F1
#
_entry.id   AF-A0A376L7J2-F1
#
_cell.length_a   1.000
_cell.length_b   1.000
_cell.length_c   1.000
_cell.angle_alpha   90.00
_cell.angle_beta   90.00
_cell.angle_gamma   90.00
#
_symmetry.space_group_name_H-M   'P 1'
#
loop_
_entity.id
_entity.type
_entity.pdbx_description
1 polymer ?
#
loop_
_entity_poly.entity_id
_entity_poly.type
_entity_poly.pdbx_seq_one_letter_code
_entity_poly.pdbx_strand_id
1 'polypeptide(L)'
;MIQAQRVAKVAANFFDQVEKEWHLEAISRDLLISACQLHEIGLSVDFKQAPQHAAYLVRNLDLPGFTPAQKKIAGDATAQPD
;
A
#
# COMPACT_ATOMS: atom_id res chain seq x y z
N MET A 1 -3.62 12.42 -9.80
CA MET A 1 -3.46 11.56 -8.60
C MET A 1 -3.96 12.28 -7.33
N ILE A 2 -5.20 12.77 -7.31
CA ILE A 2 -5.75 13.54 -6.17
C ILE A 2 -6.24 12.60 -5.05
N GLN A 3 -6.75 11.42 -5.42
CA GLN A 3 -7.31 10.46 -4.47
C GLN A 3 -6.23 9.71 -3.68
N ALA A 4 -5.21 9.15 -4.34
CA ALA A 4 -4.02 8.60 -3.68
C ALA A 4 -3.43 9.53 -2.59
N GLN A 5 -3.32 10.83 -2.88
CA GLN A 5 -2.78 11.81 -1.93
C GLN A 5 -3.74 12.10 -0.77
N ARG A 6 -5.07 12.08 -1.03
CA ARG A 6 -6.10 12.18 0.01
C ARG A 6 -6.06 10.98 0.95
N VAL A 7 -5.94 9.77 0.42
CA VAL A 7 -5.83 8.52 1.20
C VAL A 7 -4.56 8.51 2.03
N ALA A 8 -3.41 8.86 1.44
CA ALA A 8 -2.15 8.96 2.17
C ALA A 8 -2.21 9.96 3.34
N LYS A 9 -2.89 11.10 3.16
CA LYS A 9 -3.05 12.11 4.22
C LYS A 9 -3.90 11.60 5.39
N VAL A 10 -4.98 10.89 5.10
CA VAL A 10 -5.84 10.29 6.14
C VAL A 10 -5.09 9.16 6.86
N ALA A 11 -4.42 8.29 6.11
CA ALA A 11 -3.64 7.19 6.67
C ALA A 11 -2.49 7.68 7.56
N ALA A 12 -1.78 8.75 7.16
CA ALA A 12 -0.76 9.38 7.98
C ALA A 12 -1.32 9.94 9.30
N ASN A 13 -2.51 10.57 9.26
CA ASN A 13 -3.16 11.05 10.48
C ASN A 13 -3.56 9.92 11.44
N PHE A 14 -3.96 8.75 10.92
CA PHE A 14 -4.22 7.58 11.76
C PHE A 14 -2.93 6.97 12.31
N PHE A 15 -1.88 6.91 11.49
CA PHE A 15 -0.56 6.46 11.92
C PHE A 15 -0.07 7.28 13.12
N ASP A 16 -0.09 8.61 13.01
CA ASP A 16 0.39 9.51 14.06
C ASP A 16 -0.41 9.38 15.39
N GLN A 17 -1.66 8.88 15.34
CA GLN A 17 -2.48 8.61 16.53
C GLN A 17 -2.10 7.32 17.25
N VAL A 18 -1.69 6.28 16.51
CA VAL A 18 -1.41 4.94 17.07
C VAL A 18 0.07 4.61 17.18
N GLU A 19 0.95 5.41 16.55
CA GLU A 19 2.40 5.18 16.47
C GLU A 19 3.03 4.86 17.83
N LYS A 20 2.67 5.63 18.87
CA LYS A 20 3.21 5.45 20.23
C LYS A 20 2.67 4.23 20.94
N GLU A 21 1.38 3.95 20.79
CA GLU A 21 0.72 2.82 21.47
C GLU A 21 1.16 1.49 20.85
N TRP A 22 1.33 1.47 19.52
CA TRP A 22 1.67 0.28 18.76
C TRP A 22 3.18 0.15 18.50
N HIS A 23 3.98 1.08 19.01
CA HIS A 23 5.45 1.09 18.87
C HIS A 23 5.89 1.02 17.39
N LEU A 24 5.25 1.81 16.54
CA LEU A 24 5.52 1.82 15.10
C LEU A 24 6.79 2.63 14.79
N GLU A 25 7.57 2.13 13.84
CA GLU A 25 8.79 2.80 13.37
C GLU A 25 8.52 3.69 12.16
N ALA A 26 9.42 4.64 11.88
CA ALA A 26 9.32 5.52 10.71
C ALA A 26 9.21 4.76 9.38
N ILE A 27 9.85 3.59 9.27
CA ILE A 27 9.74 2.69 8.11
C ILE A 27 8.29 2.25 7.86
N SER A 28 7.49 2.05 8.91
CA SER A 28 6.09 1.66 8.79
C SER A 28 5.26 2.78 8.17
N ARG A 29 5.63 4.04 8.42
CA ARG A 29 4.98 5.22 7.84
C ARG A 29 5.26 5.35 6.34
N ASP A 30 6.49 5.13 5.92
CA ASP A 30 6.89 5.15 4.51
C ASP A 30 6.23 4.01 3.72
N LEU A 31 6.13 2.82 4.34
CA LEU A 31 5.44 1.68 3.76
C LEU A 31 3.94 1.95 3.57
N LEU A 32 3.30 2.55 4.58
CA LEU A 32 1.88 2.94 4.54
C LEU A 32 1.61 3.96 3.42
N ILE A 33 2.44 4.99 3.30
CA ILE A 33 2.30 6.01 2.25
C ILE A 33 2.48 5.38 0.87
N SER A 34 3.47 4.48 0.72
CA SER A 34 3.70 3.74 -0.53
C SER A 34 2.48 2.89 -0.91
N ALA A 35 1.86 2.21 0.06
CA ALA A 35 0.63 1.44 -0.15
C ALA A 35 -0.54 2.34 -0.60
N CYS A 36 -0.74 3.49 0.05
CA CYS A 36 -1.79 4.46 -0.33
C CYS A 36 -1.58 5.02 -1.75
N GLN A 37 -0.33 5.20 -2.18
CA GLN A 37 0.00 5.65 -3.53
C GLN A 37 -0.26 4.57 -4.58
N LEU A 38 -0.04 3.30 -4.23
CA LEU A 38 -0.20 2.16 -5.13
C LEU A 38 -1.63 1.60 -5.17
N HIS A 39 -2.50 1.94 -4.20
CA HIS A 39 -3.84 1.33 -4.10
C HIS A 39 -4.75 1.60 -5.32
N GLU A 40 -4.52 2.67 -6.08
CA GLU A 40 -5.30 3.00 -7.28
C GLU A 40 -4.68 2.47 -8.58
N ILE A 41 -3.49 1.84 -8.55
CA ILE A 41 -2.84 1.38 -9.78
C ILE A 41 -3.63 0.25 -10.47
N GLY A 42 -4.37 -0.55 -9.69
CA GLY A 42 -5.27 -1.59 -10.18
C GLY A 42 -6.48 -1.07 -10.97
N LEU A 43 -6.92 0.17 -10.72
CA LEU A 43 -8.01 0.81 -11.47
C LEU A 43 -7.61 1.17 -12.91
N SER A 44 -6.31 1.18 -13.22
CA SER A 44 -5.82 1.43 -14.59
C SER A 44 -5.86 0.19 -15.48
N VAL A 45 -6.17 -1.00 -14.93
CA VAL A 45 -6.18 -2.29 -15.65
C VAL A 45 -7.62 -2.76 -15.91
N ASP A 46 -8.44 -2.89 -14.86
CA ASP A 46 -9.90 -3.13 -14.92
C ASP A 46 -10.48 -2.88 -13.51
N PHE A 47 -11.63 -2.20 -13.41
CA PHE A 47 -12.25 -1.88 -12.12
C PHE A 47 -12.81 -3.11 -11.40
N LYS A 48 -13.15 -4.18 -12.14
CA LYS A 48 -13.84 -5.36 -11.57
C LYS A 48 -12.95 -6.23 -10.68
N GLN A 49 -11.62 -6.18 -10.86
CA GLN A 49 -10.66 -6.96 -10.09
C GLN A 49 -9.40 -6.14 -9.72
N ALA A 50 -9.59 -4.84 -9.51
CA ALA A 50 -8.51 -3.91 -9.17
C ALA A 50 -7.61 -4.39 -7.99
N PRO A 51 -8.13 -5.00 -6.90
CA PRO A 51 -7.29 -5.54 -5.82
C PRO A 51 -6.40 -6.70 -6.28
N GLN A 52 -6.93 -7.62 -7.09
CA GLN A 52 -6.18 -8.75 -7.62
C GLN A 52 -5.10 -8.31 -8.64
N HIS A 53 -5.40 -7.30 -9.46
CA HIS A 53 -4.41 -6.73 -10.38
C HIS A 53 -3.29 -5.98 -9.66
N ALA A 54 -3.60 -5.22 -8.60
CA ALA A 54 -2.59 -4.56 -7.78
C ALA A 54 -1.66 -5.58 -7.11
N ALA A 55 -2.23 -6.64 -6.52
CA ALA A 55 -1.46 -7.73 -5.91
C ALA A 55 -0.59 -8.47 -6.94
N TYR A 56 -1.10 -8.72 -8.14
CA TYR A 56 -0.34 -9.33 -9.23
C TYR A 56 0.84 -8.45 -9.67
N LEU A 57 0.62 -7.14 -9.81
CA LEU A 57 1.67 -6.19 -10.21
C LEU A 57 2.76 -6.09 -9.15
N VAL A 58 2.41 -5.97 -7.87
CA VAL A 58 3.40 -5.92 -6.77
C VAL A 58 4.22 -7.22 -6.68
N ARG A 59 3.61 -8.37 -6.99
CA ARG A 59 4.29 -9.68 -6.99
C ARG A 59 5.18 -9.91 -8.22
N ASN A 60 4.82 -9.40 -9.39
CA ASN A 60 5.52 -9.69 -10.66
C ASN A 60 6.42 -8.57 -11.17
N LEU A 61 6.30 -7.34 -10.63
CA LEU A 61 7.21 -6.24 -10.98
C LEU A 61 8.49 -6.29 -10.15
N ASP A 62 9.59 -5.93 -10.80
CA ASP A 62 10.82 -5.61 -10.09
C ASP A 62 10.67 -4.25 -9.40
N LEU A 63 10.48 -4.32 -8.08
CA LEU A 63 10.48 -3.20 -7.17
C LEU A 63 11.90 -3.08 -6.57
N PRO A 64 12.81 -2.32 -7.20
CA PRO A 64 14.15 -2.12 -6.66
C PRO A 64 14.05 -1.47 -5.27
N GLY A 65 14.73 -2.07 -4.29
CA GLY A 65 14.67 -1.67 -2.88
C GLY A 65 13.73 -2.52 -2.01
N PHE A 66 12.94 -3.42 -2.59
CA PHE A 66 12.07 -4.33 -1.84
C PHE A 66 12.64 -5.76 -1.83
N THR A 67 12.75 -6.33 -0.63
CA THR A 67 13.02 -7.75 -0.47
C THR A 67 11.83 -8.60 -0.91
N PRO A 68 12.02 -9.87 -1.30
CA PRO A 68 10.93 -10.76 -1.68
C PRO A 68 9.84 -10.91 -0.60
N ALA A 69 10.25 -10.88 0.69
CA ALA A 69 9.32 -10.93 1.81
C ALA A 69 8.46 -9.66 1.91
N GLN A 70 9.06 -8.48 1.69
CA GLN A 70 8.33 -7.20 1.66
C GLN A 70 7.37 -7.12 0.47
N LYS A 71 7.77 -7.62 -0.72
CA LYS A 71 6.86 -7.73 -1.86
C LYS A 71 5.66 -8.61 -1.56
N LYS A 72 5.86 -9.72 -0.83
CA LYS A 72 4.77 -10.63 -0.45
C LYS A 72 3.79 -9.97 0.52
N ILE A 73 4.29 -9.31 1.57
CA ILE A 73 3.44 -8.60 2.54
C ILE A 73 2.64 -7.47 1.87
N ALA A 74 3.30 -6.69 1.00
CA ALA A 74 2.64 -5.62 0.25
C ALA A 74 1.56 -6.17 -0.70
N GLY A 75 1.85 -7.28 -1.41
CA GLY A 75 0.88 -7.94 -2.27
C GLY A 75 -0.34 -8.48 -1.51
N ASP A 76 -0.11 -9.10 -0.35
CA ASP A 76 -1.17 -9.65 0.50
C ASP A 76 -2.09 -8.52 1.05
N ALA A 77 -1.52 -7.38 1.43
CA ALA A 77 -2.27 -6.20 1.86
C ALA A 77 -3.12 -5.56 0.75
N THR A 78 -2.69 -5.64 -0.52
CA THR A 78 -3.47 -5.13 -1.67
C THR A 78 -4.55 -6.08 -2.17
N ALA A 79 -4.48 -7.37 -1.82
CA ALA A 79 -5.41 -8.40 -2.28
C ALA A 79 -6.65 -8.55 -1.39
N GLN A 80 -6.68 -7.90 -0.23
CA GLN A 80 -7.74 -8.05 0.76
C GLN A 80 -8.85 -7.03 0.48
N PRO A 81 -10.04 -7.46 0.05
CA PRO A 81 -11.20 -6.58 -0.02
C PRO A 81 -11.74 -6.36 1.39
N ASP A 82 -12.20 -5.14 1.68
CA ASP A 82 -13.12 -4.87 2.79
C ASP A 82 -14.39 -5.71 2.66
#